data_AF-A0A842XJJ2-F1
#
_entry.id   AF-A0A842XJJ2-F1
#
_cell.length_a   1.000
_cell.length_b   1.000
_cell.length_c   1.000
_cell.angle_alpha   90.00
_cell.angle_beta   90.00
_cell.angle_gamma   90.00
#
_symmetry.space_group_name_H-M   'P 1'
#
loop_
_entity.id
_entity.type
_entity.pdbx_description
1 polymer ?
#
loop_
_entity_poly.entity_id
_entity_poly.type
_entity_poly.pdbx_seq_one_letter_code
_entity_poly.pdbx_strand_id
1 'polypeptide(L)'
;MLSHERQHEKRDILGLASFGFFLLLIGVIWVITSNLSQAVVDFFKDFELTEEIFPNVLLPAPAHHHPVVYTAVALFCFVFGLFQIVILVLRFFFREPLDRVAGTFSGIVFWLGVGFVSNLLAAEALEWFGFLGWFIVFIGLSLVVRSLLVLLFEVALRKS
;
A
#
# COMPACT_ATOMS: atom_id res chain seq x y z
N MET A 1 28.86 24.60 17.98
CA MET A 1 28.75 23.67 16.82
C MET A 1 28.40 22.25 17.29
N LEU A 2 27.43 22.09 18.21
CA LEU A 2 27.05 20.80 18.84
C LEU A 2 25.53 20.77 19.15
N SER A 3 24.71 21.40 18.30
CA SER A 3 23.25 21.47 18.48
C SER A 3 22.43 20.99 17.28
N HIS A 4 23.06 20.57 16.18
CA HIS A 4 22.36 20.09 14.99
C HIS A 4 22.14 18.58 14.93
N GLU A 5 22.78 17.79 15.78
CA GLU A 5 22.61 16.33 15.76
C GLU A 5 21.53 15.81 16.73
N ARG A 6 21.04 16.64 17.66
CA ARG A 6 20.02 16.22 18.64
C ARG A 6 18.58 16.18 18.11
N GLN A 7 18.35 16.54 16.85
CA GLN A 7 16.99 16.61 16.27
C GLN A 7 16.59 15.41 15.41
N HIS A 8 17.55 14.56 14.99
CA HIS A 8 17.27 13.35 14.19
C HIS A 8 16.72 12.18 15.03
N GLU A 9 16.72 12.32 16.36
CA GLU A 9 16.45 11.25 17.32
C GLU A 9 15.13 11.43 18.09
N LYS A 10 14.17 12.19 17.56
CA LYS A 10 12.76 11.78 17.80
C LYS A 10 12.52 10.57 16.91
N ARG A 11 12.96 9.42 17.43
CA ARG A 11 12.69 8.06 16.95
C ARG A 11 11.28 8.08 16.34
N ASP A 12 11.13 7.68 15.08
CA ASP A 12 9.83 7.70 14.39
C ASP A 12 8.91 6.65 15.05
N ILE A 13 8.42 6.96 16.26
CA ILE A 13 7.60 6.08 17.09
C ILE A 13 6.29 5.80 16.38
N LEU A 14 5.75 6.79 15.63
CA LEU A 14 4.56 6.62 14.82
C LEU A 14 4.82 5.70 13.62
N GLY A 15 5.98 5.81 12.99
CA GLY A 15 6.43 4.88 11.94
C GLY A 15 6.63 3.47 12.48
N LEU A 16 7.26 3.32 13.65
CA LEU A 16 7.42 2.03 14.32
C LEU A 16 6.09 1.42 14.73
N ALA A 17 5.17 2.23 15.26
CA ALA A 17 3.81 1.80 15.58
C ALA A 17 3.06 1.35 14.32
N SER A 18 3.20 2.09 13.21
CA SER A 18 2.64 1.71 11.92
C SER A 18 3.22 0.41 11.38
N PHE A 19 4.52 0.19 11.53
CA PHE A 19 5.16 -1.06 11.14
C PHE A 19 4.72 -2.23 12.03
N GLY A 20 4.60 -2.02 13.34
CA GLY A 20 4.06 -3.02 14.26
C GLY A 20 2.61 -3.39 13.93
N PHE A 21 1.77 -2.39 13.66
CA PHE A 21 0.38 -2.61 13.25
C PHE A 21 0.30 -3.34 11.90
N PHE A 22 1.17 -3.02 10.95
CA PHE A 22 1.27 -3.73 9.68
C PHE A 22 1.49 -5.23 9.88
N LEU A 23 2.48 -5.61 10.71
CA LEU A 23 2.79 -7.02 11.00
C LEU A 23 1.66 -7.71 11.78
N LEU A 24 1.10 -7.02 12.77
CA LEU A 24 -0.04 -7.53 13.53
C LEU A 24 -1.22 -7.81 12.61
N LEU A 25 -1.53 -6.90 11.70
CA LEU A 25 -2.64 -7.03 10.78
C LEU A 25 -2.45 -8.22 9.83
N ILE A 26 -1.23 -8.47 9.34
CA ILE A 26 -0.92 -9.68 8.58
C ILE A 26 -1.25 -10.93 9.40
N GLY A 27 -0.78 -10.99 10.64
CA GLY A 27 -1.06 -12.12 11.52
C GLY A 27 -2.55 -12.32 11.80
N VAL A 28 -3.28 -11.24 12.05
CA VAL A 28 -4.73 -11.27 12.30
C VAL A 28 -5.49 -11.78 11.08
N ILE A 29 -5.16 -11.31 9.87
CA ILE A 29 -5.79 -11.79 8.64
C ILE A 29 -5.50 -13.27 8.41
N TRP A 30 -4.29 -13.73 8.75
CA TRP A 30 -3.93 -15.15 8.65
C TRP A 30 -4.73 -16.04 9.60
N VAL A 31 -5.08 -15.53 10.78
CA VAL A 31 -5.86 -16.26 11.78
C VAL A 31 -7.36 -16.24 11.46
N ILE A 32 -7.89 -15.10 10.99
CA ILE A 32 -9.32 -14.96 10.70
C ILE A 32 -9.71 -15.65 9.39
N THR A 33 -8.85 -15.56 8.36
CA THR A 33 -9.12 -16.18 7.06
C THR A 33 -8.70 -17.64 7.09
N SER A 34 -9.65 -18.52 7.39
CA SER A 34 -9.45 -19.97 7.31
C SER A 34 -8.96 -20.37 5.92
N ASN A 35 -7.98 -21.27 5.85
CA ASN A 35 -7.38 -21.78 4.61
C ASN A 35 -6.60 -20.75 3.78
N LEU A 36 -6.28 -19.55 4.31
CA LEU A 36 -5.47 -18.57 3.60
C LEU A 36 -4.11 -19.16 3.17
N SER A 37 -3.47 -19.96 4.02
CA SER A 37 -2.21 -20.64 3.67
C SER A 37 -2.33 -21.50 2.42
N GLN A 38 -3.41 -22.28 2.32
CA GLN A 38 -3.65 -23.15 1.15
C GLN A 38 -3.98 -22.30 -0.07
N ALA A 39 -4.88 -21.34 0.07
CA ALA A 39 -5.25 -20.43 -1.01
C ALA A 39 -4.05 -19.67 -1.59
N VAL A 40 -3.10 -19.24 -0.75
CA VAL A 40 -1.86 -18.59 -1.20
C VAL A 40 -0.97 -19.57 -1.96
N VAL A 41 -0.80 -20.80 -1.45
CA VAL A 41 0.00 -21.83 -2.13
C VAL A 41 -0.63 -22.20 -3.48
N ASP A 42 -1.94 -22.34 -3.53
CA ASP A 42 -2.68 -22.66 -4.74
C ASP A 42 -2.56 -21.52 -5.74
N PHE A 43 -2.75 -20.27 -5.32
CA PHE A 43 -2.55 -19.09 -6.16
C PHE A 43 -1.18 -19.05 -6.82
N PHE A 44 -0.09 -19.32 -6.08
CA PHE A 44 1.26 -19.31 -6.67
C PHE A 44 1.56 -20.51 -7.57
N LYS A 45 0.93 -21.66 -7.32
CA LYS A 45 1.08 -22.85 -8.17
C LYS A 45 0.29 -22.76 -9.46
N ASP A 46 -0.75 -21.94 -9.45
CA ASP A 46 -1.70 -21.80 -10.54
C ASP A 46 -1.25 -20.81 -11.62
N PHE A 47 -0.03 -20.26 -11.50
CA PHE A 47 0.56 -19.44 -12.55
C PHE A 47 0.97 -20.27 -13.75
N GLU A 48 0.32 -20.03 -14.88
CA GLU A 48 0.63 -20.65 -16.16
C GLU A 48 1.00 -19.56 -17.20
N LEU A 49 1.82 -19.94 -18.19
CA LEU A 49 2.19 -19.08 -19.32
C LEU A 49 1.13 -19.19 -20.43
N THR A 50 -0.13 -18.92 -20.10
CA THR A 50 -1.28 -19.26 -20.94
C THR A 50 -1.92 -18.08 -21.67
N GLU A 51 -1.69 -16.83 -21.25
CA GLU A 51 -2.33 -15.68 -21.89
C GLU A 51 -1.44 -14.98 -22.92
N GLU A 52 -1.87 -15.04 -24.19
CA GLU A 52 -1.32 -14.22 -25.28
C GLU A 52 -1.87 -12.80 -25.20
N ILE A 53 -1.14 -11.90 -24.55
CA ILE A 53 -1.50 -10.48 -24.46
C ILE A 53 -1.08 -9.73 -25.73
N PHE A 54 -0.04 -10.23 -26.39
CA PHE A 54 0.48 -9.76 -27.68
C PHE A 54 0.94 -10.98 -28.50
N PRO A 55 0.97 -10.89 -29.85
CA PRO A 55 1.47 -11.98 -30.67
C PRO A 55 2.89 -12.37 -30.24
N ASN A 56 3.10 -13.65 -29.89
CA ASN A 56 4.34 -14.21 -29.34
C ASN A 56 4.79 -13.70 -27.95
N VAL A 57 3.93 -13.02 -27.18
CA VAL A 57 4.24 -12.60 -25.80
C VAL A 57 3.24 -13.24 -24.84
N LEU A 58 3.70 -14.32 -24.20
CA LEU A 58 3.00 -14.99 -23.11
C LEU A 58 3.50 -14.43 -21.79
N LEU A 59 2.61 -13.88 -20.98
CA LEU A 59 2.95 -13.46 -19.61
C LEU A 59 2.31 -14.43 -18.60
N PRO A 60 2.97 -14.66 -17.45
CA PRO A 60 2.43 -15.53 -16.43
C PRO A 60 1.19 -14.90 -15.78
N ALA A 61 0.07 -15.61 -15.81
CA ALA A 61 -1.18 -15.27 -15.15
C ALA A 61 -1.70 -16.47 -14.35
N PRO A 62 -2.42 -16.25 -13.24
CA PRO A 62 -3.14 -17.33 -12.57
C PRO A 62 -4.21 -17.88 -13.52
N ALA A 63 -4.23 -19.19 -13.73
CA ALA A 63 -5.16 -19.86 -14.62
C ALA A 63 -6.61 -19.84 -14.09
N HIS A 64 -6.77 -19.81 -12.76
CA HIS A 64 -8.04 -19.79 -12.06
C HIS A 64 -8.20 -18.53 -11.20
N HIS A 65 -9.44 -18.23 -10.87
CA HIS A 65 -9.78 -17.09 -10.00
C HIS A 65 -9.53 -17.44 -8.53
N HIS A 66 -8.77 -16.59 -7.81
CA HIS A 66 -8.40 -16.79 -6.39
C HIS A 66 -9.00 -15.70 -5.48
N PRO A 67 -10.34 -15.62 -5.34
CA PRO A 67 -11.02 -14.52 -4.66
C PRO A 67 -10.65 -14.45 -3.16
N VAL A 68 -10.31 -15.58 -2.53
CA VAL A 68 -9.88 -15.62 -1.12
C VAL A 68 -8.61 -14.80 -0.92
N VAL A 69 -7.63 -14.93 -1.82
CA VAL A 69 -6.35 -14.20 -1.75
C VAL A 69 -6.59 -12.72 -2.02
N TYR A 70 -7.34 -12.39 -3.08
CA TYR A 70 -7.61 -11.00 -3.46
C TYR A 70 -8.42 -10.25 -2.40
N THR A 71 -9.41 -10.91 -1.79
CA THR A 71 -10.19 -10.34 -0.70
C THR A 71 -9.36 -10.13 0.56
N ALA A 72 -8.46 -11.07 0.89
CA ALA A 72 -7.54 -10.91 2.01
C ALA A 72 -6.59 -9.70 1.80
N VAL A 73 -6.06 -9.53 0.59
CA VAL A 73 -5.26 -8.36 0.21
C VAL A 73 -6.08 -7.08 0.29
N ALA A 74 -7.31 -7.07 -0.22
CA ALA A 74 -8.19 -5.91 -0.17
C ALA A 74 -8.50 -5.49 1.28
N LEU A 75 -8.87 -6.46 2.13
CA LEU A 75 -9.14 -6.23 3.54
C LEU A 75 -7.92 -5.67 4.28
N PHE A 76 -6.75 -6.25 4.03
CA PHE A 76 -5.49 -5.75 4.55
C PHE A 76 -5.28 -4.28 4.19
N CYS A 77 -5.39 -3.97 2.90
CA CYS A 77 -5.20 -2.65 2.36
C CYS A 77 -6.17 -1.61 2.94
N PHE A 78 -7.46 -1.96 3.09
CA PHE A 78 -8.44 -1.06 3.67
C PHE A 78 -8.21 -0.80 5.16
N VAL A 79 -7.97 -1.84 5.95
CA VAL A 79 -7.74 -1.69 7.39
C VAL A 79 -6.44 -0.94 7.64
N PHE A 80 -5.37 -1.25 6.90
CA PHE A 80 -4.10 -0.54 7.04
C PHE A 80 -4.17 0.90 6.54
N GLY A 81 -4.84 1.15 5.41
CA GLY A 81 -5.07 2.49 4.89
C GLY A 81 -5.86 3.37 5.88
N LEU A 82 -6.91 2.81 6.50
CA LEU A 82 -7.67 3.51 7.55
C LEU A 82 -6.82 3.80 8.79
N PHE A 83 -5.98 2.83 9.21
CA PHE A 83 -5.04 3.05 10.29
C PHE A 83 -4.02 4.16 9.95
N GLN A 84 -3.56 4.26 8.71
CA GLN A 84 -2.68 5.35 8.29
C GLN A 84 -3.36 6.72 8.34
N ILE A 85 -4.69 6.81 8.13
CA ILE A 85 -5.44 8.05 8.38
C ILE A 85 -5.34 8.45 9.85
N VAL A 86 -5.47 7.50 10.77
CA VAL A 86 -5.29 7.77 12.22
C VAL A 86 -3.86 8.25 12.50
N ILE A 87 -2.85 7.58 11.94
CA ILE A 87 -1.44 8.00 12.07
C ILE A 87 -1.23 9.41 11.51
N LEU A 88 -1.85 9.74 10.38
CA LEU A 88 -1.74 11.07 9.78
C LEU A 88 -2.30 12.15 10.73
N VAL A 89 -3.47 11.92 11.33
CA VAL A 89 -4.05 12.82 12.34
C VAL A 89 -3.10 13.00 13.53
N LEU A 90 -2.51 11.91 14.02
CA LEU A 90 -1.51 11.98 15.09
C LEU A 90 -0.27 12.77 14.66
N ARG A 91 0.23 12.59 13.43
CA ARG A 91 1.37 13.33 12.90
C ARG A 91 1.11 14.83 12.84
N PHE A 92 -0.09 15.24 12.45
CA PHE A 92 -0.51 16.64 12.53
C PHE A 92 -0.58 17.15 13.97
N PHE A 93 -1.13 16.37 14.90
CA PHE A 93 -1.21 16.74 16.32
C PHE A 93 0.17 16.94 16.95
N PHE A 94 1.13 16.06 16.65
CA PHE A 94 2.51 16.15 17.14
C PHE A 94 3.39 17.13 16.35
N ARG A 95 2.83 17.81 15.34
CA ARG A 95 3.53 18.76 14.44
C ARG A 95 4.81 18.13 13.86
N GLU A 96 4.67 16.90 13.38
CA GLU A 96 5.76 16.17 12.71
C GLU A 96 6.21 16.89 11.43
N PRO A 97 7.47 16.65 10.98
CA PRO A 97 7.99 17.26 9.75
C PRO A 97 7.12 16.90 8.54
N LEU A 98 7.03 17.84 7.61
CA LEU A 98 6.12 17.76 6.46
C LEU A 98 6.45 16.59 5.52
N ASP A 99 7.71 16.20 5.40
CA ASP A 99 8.10 14.99 4.65
C ASP A 99 7.46 13.72 5.24
N ARG A 100 7.38 13.62 6.57
CA ARG A 100 6.72 12.50 7.27
C ARG A 100 5.21 12.50 7.05
N VAL A 101 4.58 13.68 7.04
CA VAL A 101 3.15 13.84 6.75
C VAL A 101 2.84 13.45 5.30
N ALA A 102 3.62 13.97 4.35
CA ALA A 102 3.48 13.66 2.92
C ALA A 102 3.70 12.17 2.64
N GLY A 103 4.66 11.54 3.32
CA GLY A 103 4.88 10.09 3.24
C GLY A 103 3.68 9.28 3.71
N THR A 104 3.08 9.63 4.85
CA THR A 104 1.86 8.94 5.34
C THR A 104 0.66 9.18 4.42
N PHE A 105 0.49 10.40 3.89
CA PHE A 105 -0.57 10.70 2.95
C PHE A 105 -0.45 9.89 1.65
N SER A 106 0.75 9.85 1.09
CA SER A 106 1.08 9.01 -0.07
C SER A 106 0.79 7.52 0.20
N GLY A 107 1.14 7.03 1.39
CA GLY A 107 0.78 5.69 1.84
C GLY A 107 -0.73 5.44 1.84
N ILE A 108 -1.54 6.38 2.34
CA ILE A 108 -3.01 6.22 2.38
C ILE A 108 -3.55 6.05 0.96
N VAL A 109 -3.11 6.90 0.03
CA VAL A 109 -3.51 6.82 -1.38
C VAL A 109 -3.12 5.48 -1.99
N PHE A 110 -1.90 5.02 -1.72
CA PHE A 110 -1.41 3.72 -2.18
C PHE A 110 -2.29 2.57 -1.65
N TRP A 111 -2.40 2.44 -0.33
CA TRP A 111 -3.06 1.30 0.30
C TRP A 111 -4.54 1.27 -0.02
N LEU A 112 -5.26 2.40 0.08
CA LEU A 112 -6.68 2.42 -0.27
C LEU A 112 -6.91 2.16 -1.76
N GLY A 113 -6.03 2.69 -2.62
CA GLY A 113 -6.08 2.46 -4.06
C GLY A 113 -5.88 1.00 -4.43
N VAL A 114 -4.81 0.37 -3.92
CA VAL A 114 -4.55 -1.06 -4.14
C VAL A 114 -5.68 -1.90 -3.55
N GLY A 115 -6.19 -1.57 -2.36
CA GLY A 115 -7.32 -2.28 -1.76
C GLY A 115 -8.58 -2.24 -2.63
N PHE A 116 -8.88 -1.08 -3.22
CA PHE A 116 -10.00 -0.93 -4.15
C PHE A 116 -9.83 -1.82 -5.39
N VAL A 117 -8.66 -1.81 -6.02
CA VAL A 117 -8.40 -2.58 -7.23
C VAL A 117 -8.31 -4.09 -6.94
N SER A 118 -7.75 -4.49 -5.80
CA SER A 118 -7.80 -5.88 -5.33
C SER A 118 -9.23 -6.35 -5.09
N ASN A 119 -10.11 -5.47 -4.59
CA ASN A 119 -11.53 -5.79 -4.44
C ASN A 119 -12.25 -5.92 -5.80
N LEU A 120 -11.90 -5.09 -6.78
CA LEU A 120 -12.41 -5.24 -8.16
C LEU A 120 -11.93 -6.55 -8.80
N LEU A 121 -10.66 -6.91 -8.59
CA LEU A 121 -10.11 -8.19 -9.02
C LEU A 121 -10.89 -9.33 -8.37
N ALA A 122 -11.10 -9.31 -7.06
CA ALA A 122 -11.88 -10.31 -6.34
C ALA A 122 -13.31 -10.47 -6.87
N ALA A 123 -13.93 -9.36 -7.30
CA ALA A 123 -15.28 -9.32 -7.86
C ALA A 123 -15.35 -9.64 -9.37
N GLU A 124 -14.24 -10.07 -9.99
CA GLU A 124 -14.12 -10.35 -11.43
C GLU A 124 -14.45 -9.13 -12.32
N ALA A 125 -14.45 -7.92 -11.75
CA ALA A 125 -14.69 -6.67 -12.46
C ALA A 125 -13.41 -6.12 -13.12
N LEU A 126 -12.26 -6.76 -12.85
CA LEU A 126 -10.95 -6.40 -13.36
C LEU A 126 -10.14 -7.68 -13.59
N GLU A 127 -9.48 -7.78 -14.74
CA GLU A 127 -8.58 -8.88 -15.06
C GLU A 127 -7.22 -8.76 -14.34
N TRP A 128 -6.47 -9.86 -14.26
CA TRP A 128 -5.16 -9.92 -13.61
C TRP A 128 -4.16 -8.87 -14.13
N PHE A 129 -4.04 -8.71 -15.45
CA PHE A 129 -3.15 -7.71 -16.04
C PHE A 129 -3.66 -6.28 -15.83
N GLY A 130 -4.97 -6.08 -15.80
CA GLY A 130 -5.59 -4.82 -15.39
C GLY A 130 -5.22 -4.45 -13.95
N PHE A 131 -5.26 -5.43 -13.04
CA PHE A 131 -4.80 -5.26 -11.66
C PHE A 131 -3.32 -4.85 -11.59
N LEU A 132 -2.43 -5.54 -12.31
CA LEU A 132 -1.00 -5.20 -12.34
C LEU A 132 -0.75 -3.78 -12.89
N GLY A 133 -1.48 -3.39 -13.95
CA GLY A 133 -1.41 -2.05 -14.51
C GLY A 133 -1.80 -0.98 -13.48
N TRP A 134 -2.95 -1.16 -12.82
CA TRP A 134 -3.40 -0.25 -11.77
C TRP A 134 -2.46 -0.22 -10.56
N PHE A 135 -1.89 -1.37 -10.17
CA PHE A 135 -0.92 -1.46 -9.10
C PHE A 135 0.31 -0.57 -9.39
N ILE A 136 0.85 -0.63 -10.61
CA ILE A 136 1.96 0.23 -11.05
C ILE A 136 1.53 1.71 -11.06
N VAL A 137 0.32 2.02 -11.53
CA VAL A 137 -0.23 3.38 -11.51
C VAL A 137 -0.28 3.92 -10.08
N PHE A 138 -0.73 3.13 -9.09
CA PHE A 138 -0.77 3.58 -7.70
C PHE A 138 0.62 3.80 -7.10
N ILE A 139 1.63 3.01 -7.47
CA ILE A 139 3.02 3.28 -7.07
C ILE A 139 3.46 4.64 -7.61
N GLY A 140 3.27 4.87 -8.91
CA GLY A 140 3.62 6.14 -9.57
C GLY A 140 2.89 7.32 -8.95
N LEU A 141 1.57 7.20 -8.77
CA LEU A 141 0.73 8.22 -8.16
C LEU A 141 1.20 8.57 -6.74
N SER A 142 1.58 7.57 -5.96
CA SER A 142 2.06 7.77 -4.58
C SER A 142 3.35 8.56 -4.55
N LEU A 143 4.29 8.28 -5.46
CA LEU A 143 5.54 9.04 -5.59
C LEU A 143 5.29 10.49 -6.01
N VAL A 144 4.38 10.71 -6.97
CA VAL A 144 4.01 12.04 -7.45
C VAL A 144 3.33 12.83 -6.35
N VAL A 145 2.34 12.25 -5.66
CA VAL A 145 1.63 12.90 -4.54
C VAL A 145 2.61 13.29 -3.43
N ARG A 146 3.53 12.39 -3.04
CA ARG A 146 4.55 12.71 -2.03
C ARG A 146 5.40 13.90 -2.47
N SER A 147 5.92 13.86 -3.69
CA SER A 147 6.80 14.90 -4.24
C SER A 147 6.08 16.25 -4.32
N LEU A 148 4.85 16.27 -4.81
CA LEU A 148 4.04 17.50 -4.91
C LEU A 148 3.75 18.10 -3.53
N LEU A 149 3.40 17.27 -2.55
CA LEU A 149 3.16 17.76 -1.19
C LEU A 149 4.44 18.39 -0.61
N VAL A 150 5.58 17.69 -0.67
CA VAL A 150 6.84 18.24 -0.16
C VAL A 150 7.18 19.58 -0.84
N LEU A 151 7.08 19.64 -2.17
CA LEU A 151 7.37 20.86 -2.94
C LEU A 151 6.40 22.01 -2.63
N LEU A 152 5.09 21.75 -2.61
CA LEU A 152 4.09 22.79 -2.32
C LEU A 152 4.31 23.41 -0.93
N PHE A 153 4.66 22.58 0.05
CA PHE A 153 4.90 23.06 1.41
C PHE A 153 6.26 23.75 1.58
N GLU A 154 7.32 23.30 0.90
CA GLU A 154 8.61 24.02 0.86
C GLU A 154 8.44 25.42 0.25
N VAL A 155 7.69 25.52 -0.85
CA VAL A 155 7.41 26.81 -1.51
C VAL A 155 6.56 27.71 -0.60
N ALA A 156 5.56 27.15 0.09
CA ALA A 156 4.72 27.91 1.02
C ALA A 156 5.50 28.43 2.23
N LEU A 157 6.43 27.64 2.78
CA LEU A 157 7.27 28.03 3.91
C LEU A 157 8.37 29.03 3.55
N ARG A 158 8.89 28.99 2.32
CA ARG A 158 9.87 29.97 1.83
C ARG A 158 9.27 31.38 1.62
N LYS A 159 7.94 31.47 1.50
CA LYS A 159 7.22 32.72 1.23
C LYS A 159 6.67 33.40 2.51
N SER A 160 6.75 32.76 3.67
CA SER A 160 6.37 33.30 4.98
C SER A 160 7.59 33.80 5.76
#